data_AF-A0A660NGB4-F1
#
_entry.id   AF-A0A660NGB4-F1
#
_cell.length_a   1.000
_cell.length_b   1.000
_cell.length_c   1.000
_cell.angle_alpha   90.00
_cell.angle_beta   90.00
_cell.angle_gamma   90.00
#
_symmetry.space_group_name_H-M   'P 1'
#
loop_
_entity.id
_entity.type
_entity.pdbx_description
1 polymer ?
#
loop_
_entity_poly.entity_id
_entity_poly.type
_entity_poly.pdbx_seq_one_letter_code
_entity_poly.pdbx_strand_id
1 'polypeptide(L)'
;VLNPRAHVSRKHEYRNTLIRRGASIGANATVVCGTTIGRYAFIAAGAVVSRDVPDHALMVGVPARRTGWVCQCGVKLPHPPHARHSATVHCPDCHTGYIISSDACRPVDPASEAPAGSSAAAGSQPPDPA
;
A
#
# COMPACT_ATOMS: atom_id res chain seq x y z
N VAL A 1 22.97 -1.22 3.86
CA VAL A 1 24.03 -0.34 3.33
C VAL A 1 23.37 0.63 2.38
N LEU A 2 23.43 1.93 2.65
CA LEU A 2 22.84 2.93 1.73
C LEU A 2 23.76 3.18 0.51
N ASN A 3 25.05 2.92 0.68
CA ASN A 3 26.13 3.10 -0.29
C ASN A 3 26.88 1.77 -0.55
N PRO A 4 26.21 0.73 -1.09
CA PRO A 4 26.87 -0.53 -1.39
C PRO A 4 27.99 -0.31 -2.42
N ARG A 5 29.17 -0.88 -2.18
CA ARG A 5 30.31 -0.85 -3.11
C ARG A 5 30.88 -2.26 -3.23
N ALA A 6 30.95 -2.79 -4.46
CA ALA A 6 31.39 -4.17 -4.70
C ALA A 6 32.79 -4.47 -4.13
N HIS A 7 33.71 -3.51 -4.22
CA HIS A 7 35.07 -3.64 -3.69
C HIS A 7 35.16 -3.64 -2.15
N VAL A 8 34.14 -3.14 -1.45
CA VAL A 8 34.18 -2.99 0.02
C VAL A 8 33.01 -3.71 0.65
N SER A 9 33.30 -4.83 1.31
CA SER A 9 32.30 -5.62 2.03
C SER A 9 31.85 -4.92 3.31
N ARG A 10 30.61 -4.41 3.32
CA ARG A 10 29.95 -3.78 4.48
C ARG A 10 28.72 -4.57 4.94
N LYS A 11 28.85 -5.90 5.01
CA LYS A 11 27.73 -6.80 5.36
C LYS A 11 27.08 -6.46 6.70
N HIS A 12 27.85 -5.94 7.65
CA HIS A 12 27.37 -5.54 8.97
C HIS A 12 26.48 -4.27 8.96
N GLU A 13 26.43 -3.52 7.86
CA GLU A 13 25.62 -2.31 7.73
C GLU A 13 24.35 -2.54 6.90
N TYR A 14 23.97 -3.80 6.63
CA TYR A 14 22.70 -4.09 5.97
C TYR A 14 21.53 -3.54 6.77
N ARG A 15 20.61 -2.88 6.06
CA ARG A 15 19.39 -2.32 6.65
C ARG A 15 18.24 -3.19 6.20
N ASN A 16 17.38 -3.56 7.14
CA ASN A 16 16.22 -4.38 6.86
C ASN A 16 15.22 -3.57 6.03
N THR A 17 14.73 -4.15 4.94
CA THR A 17 13.58 -3.65 4.21
C THR A 17 12.38 -4.50 4.61
N LEU A 18 11.41 -3.89 5.30
CA LEU A 18 10.25 -4.60 5.83
C LEU A 18 9.07 -4.42 4.87
N ILE A 19 8.58 -5.53 4.31
CA ILE A 19 7.35 -5.54 3.51
C ILE A 19 6.23 -6.08 4.39
N ARG A 20 5.23 -5.25 4.68
CA ARG A 20 4.08 -5.68 5.49
C ARG A 20 3.06 -6.44 4.65
N ARG A 21 2.12 -7.09 5.34
CA ARG A 21 1.06 -7.93 4.75
C ARG A 21 0.32 -7.23 3.61
N GLY A 22 0.13 -7.93 2.50
CA GLY A 22 -0.71 -7.50 1.38
C GLY A 22 -0.13 -6.36 0.55
N ALA A 23 1.07 -5.88 0.85
CA ALA A 23 1.73 -4.89 0.02
C ALA A 23 2.01 -5.46 -1.39
N SER A 24 1.74 -4.64 -2.41
CA SER A 24 1.97 -4.98 -3.82
C SER A 24 3.13 -4.16 -4.37
N ILE A 25 4.09 -4.84 -4.99
CA ILE A 25 5.25 -4.22 -5.64
C ILE A 25 5.12 -4.40 -7.14
N GLY A 26 4.88 -3.30 -7.85
CA GLY A 26 4.73 -3.28 -9.29
C GLY A 26 6.01 -3.68 -10.03
N ALA A 27 5.86 -4.10 -11.28
CA ALA A 27 6.97 -4.54 -12.11
C ALA A 27 8.07 -3.47 -12.20
N ASN A 28 9.34 -3.90 -12.05
CA ASN A 28 10.52 -3.02 -12.10
C ASN A 28 10.50 -1.87 -11.05
N ALA A 29 9.73 -2.00 -9.97
CA ALA A 29 9.85 -1.07 -8.85
C ALA A 29 11.15 -1.33 -8.08
N THR A 30 11.78 -0.25 -7.61
CA THR A 30 13.02 -0.32 -6.82
C THR A 30 12.76 0.20 -5.42
N VAL A 31 13.20 -0.56 -4.40
CA VAL A 31 13.00 -0.21 -2.99
C VAL A 31 14.36 -0.01 -2.34
N VAL A 32 14.63 1.20 -1.85
CA VAL A 32 15.89 1.53 -1.16
C VAL A 32 15.94 0.81 0.19
N CYS A 33 17.10 0.26 0.54
CA CYS A 33 17.30 -0.48 1.78
C CYS A 33 16.98 0.34 3.02
N GLY A 34 16.35 -0.28 4.02
CA GLY A 34 15.99 0.40 5.27
C GLY A 34 14.63 1.09 5.21
N THR A 35 13.82 0.79 4.21
CA THR A 35 12.45 1.29 4.09
C THR A 35 11.43 0.24 4.53
N THR A 36 10.33 0.71 5.11
CA THR A 36 9.16 -0.11 5.46
C THR A 36 8.04 0.17 4.48
N ILE A 37 7.51 -0.89 3.86
CA ILE A 37 6.31 -0.83 3.03
C ILE A 37 5.10 -1.20 3.89
N GLY A 38 4.15 -0.26 4.00
CA GLY A 38 2.91 -0.40 4.74
C GLY A 38 2.02 -1.56 4.28
N ARG A 39 1.07 -1.95 5.13
CA ARG A 39 0.09 -3.00 4.81
C ARG A 39 -0.75 -2.56 3.63
N TYR A 40 -0.98 -3.47 2.66
CA TYR A 40 -1.78 -3.19 1.46
C TYR A 40 -1.35 -1.94 0.68
N ALA A 41 -0.11 -1.46 0.85
CA ALA A 41 0.43 -0.39 0.03
C ALA A 41 0.65 -0.89 -1.40
N PHE A 42 0.50 -0.01 -2.38
CA PHE A 42 0.67 -0.33 -3.79
C PHE A 42 1.77 0.53 -4.38
N ILE A 43 2.89 -0.11 -4.73
CA ILE A 43 4.00 0.53 -5.42
C ILE A 43 3.79 0.33 -6.91
N ALA A 44 3.60 1.41 -7.67
CA ALA A 44 3.42 1.30 -9.11
C ALA A 44 4.67 0.79 -9.83
N ALA A 45 4.47 0.26 -11.02
CA ALA A 45 5.56 -0.20 -11.87
C ALA A 45 6.58 0.92 -12.12
N GLY A 46 7.87 0.59 -12.08
CA GLY A 46 8.97 1.53 -12.28
C GLY A 46 9.16 2.59 -11.17
N ALA A 47 8.42 2.52 -10.06
CA ALA A 47 8.57 3.49 -8.98
C ALA A 47 9.83 3.22 -8.13
N VAL A 48 10.48 4.29 -7.65
CA VAL A 48 11.68 4.19 -6.78
C VAL A 48 11.35 4.67 -5.37
N VAL A 49 11.14 3.75 -4.45
CA VAL A 49 10.77 4.01 -3.05
C VAL A 49 12.02 4.29 -2.23
N SER A 50 12.15 5.54 -1.75
CA SER A 50 13.29 5.99 -0.95
C SER A 50 12.95 6.32 0.51
N ARG A 51 11.69 6.19 0.91
CA ARG A 51 11.17 6.48 2.25
C ARG A 51 10.10 5.48 2.63
N ASP A 52 9.78 5.40 3.90
CA ASP A 52 8.70 4.55 4.40
C ASP A 52 7.37 4.89 3.73
N VAL A 53 6.61 3.84 3.42
CA VAL A 53 5.34 3.93 2.71
C VAL A 53 4.23 3.64 3.71
N PRO A 54 3.25 4.56 3.88
CA PRO A 54 2.11 4.32 4.75
C PRO A 54 1.25 3.12 4.29
N ASP A 55 0.49 2.55 5.22
CA ASP A 55 -0.49 1.51 4.91
C ASP A 55 -1.49 2.06 3.85
N HIS A 56 -1.89 1.23 2.88
CA HIS A 56 -2.79 1.59 1.78
C HIS A 56 -2.30 2.68 0.82
N ALA A 57 -1.07 3.18 0.93
CA ALA A 57 -0.60 4.26 0.07
C ALA A 57 -0.36 3.78 -1.37
N LEU A 58 -0.79 4.57 -2.35
CA LEU A 58 -0.44 4.42 -3.76
C LEU A 58 0.78 5.27 -4.09
N MET A 59 1.91 4.61 -4.36
CA MET A 59 3.20 5.26 -4.61
C MET A 59 3.59 5.15 -6.07
N VAL A 60 3.91 6.28 -6.73
CA VAL A 60 4.28 6.31 -8.15
C VAL A 60 5.49 7.21 -8.40
N GLY A 61 6.23 6.93 -9.49
CA GLY A 61 7.30 7.78 -10.01
C GLY A 61 8.68 7.59 -9.37
N VAL A 62 9.62 8.42 -9.81
CA VAL A 62 11.03 8.39 -9.39
C VAL A 62 11.48 9.81 -9.02
N PRO A 63 11.71 10.12 -7.73
CA PRO A 63 11.45 9.29 -6.55
C PRO A 63 9.95 9.11 -6.29
N ALA A 64 9.56 7.98 -5.70
CA ALA A 64 8.17 7.63 -5.45
C ALA A 64 7.47 8.70 -4.58
N ARG A 65 6.26 9.08 -4.98
CA ARG A 65 5.38 10.00 -4.26
C ARG A 65 4.00 9.38 -4.10
N ARG A 66 3.36 9.66 -2.96
CA ARG A 66 1.99 9.24 -2.69
C ARG A 66 1.04 10.06 -3.57
N THR A 67 0.29 9.40 -4.45
CA THR A 67 -0.75 10.03 -5.28
C THR A 67 -2.17 9.76 -4.79
N GLY A 68 -2.33 8.85 -3.83
CA GLY A 68 -3.62 8.52 -3.25
C GLY A 68 -3.56 7.29 -2.37
N TRP A 69 -4.73 6.70 -2.17
CA TRP A 69 -4.92 5.51 -1.34
C TRP A 69 -5.54 4.38 -2.16
N VAL A 70 -5.26 3.14 -1.77
CA VAL A 70 -5.79 1.92 -2.41
C VAL A 70 -6.51 1.05 -1.39
N CYS A 71 -7.58 0.41 -1.85
CA CYS A 71 -8.28 -0.62 -1.10
C CYS A 71 -7.44 -1.91 -1.04
N GLN A 72 -7.75 -2.80 -0.08
CA GLN A 72 -7.20 -4.16 -0.01
C GLN A 72 -7.40 -4.97 -1.30
N CYS A 73 -8.45 -4.68 -2.08
CA CYS A 73 -8.71 -5.33 -3.37
C CYS A 73 -7.86 -4.76 -4.53
N GLY A 74 -7.00 -3.77 -4.28
CA GLY A 74 -6.13 -3.16 -5.30
C GLY A 74 -6.74 -1.98 -6.08
N VAL A 75 -7.97 -1.60 -5.76
CA VAL A 75 -8.69 -0.50 -6.43
C VAL A 75 -8.37 0.83 -5.76
N LYS A 76 -8.14 1.88 -6.56
CA LYS A 76 -7.89 3.23 -6.07
C LYS A 76 -9.12 3.76 -5.33
N LEU A 77 -8.92 4.22 -4.09
CA LEU A 77 -9.99 4.84 -3.32
C LEU A 77 -10.32 6.23 -3.88
N PRO A 78 -11.60 6.62 -3.92
CA PRO A 78 -12.00 7.95 -4.35
C PRO A 78 -11.42 9.00 -3.39
N HIS A 79 -10.96 10.11 -3.94
CA HIS A 79 -10.46 11.23 -3.16
C HIS A 79 -11.58 12.27 -2.98
N PRO A 80 -12.04 12.53 -1.75
CA PRO A 80 -13.04 13.56 -1.50
C PRO A 80 -12.38 14.93 -1.71
N PRO A 81 -12.86 15.72 -2.67
CA PRO A 81 -12.33 17.06 -2.89
C PRO A 81 -12.56 17.91 -1.62
N HIS A 82 -11.51 18.57 -1.14
CA HIS A 82 -11.53 19.48 0.02
C HIS A 82 -11.77 18.86 1.41
N ALA A 83 -11.45 17.59 1.64
CA ALA A 83 -11.45 17.04 2.99
C ALA A 83 -10.35 17.71 3.85
N ARG A 84 -10.75 18.58 4.79
CA ARG A 84 -9.81 19.34 5.63
C ARG A 84 -9.15 18.49 6.72
N HIS A 85 -9.78 17.40 7.17
CA HIS A 85 -9.30 16.59 8.31
C HIS A 85 -9.23 15.09 7.98
N SER A 86 -10.37 14.41 8.02
CA SER A 86 -10.50 13.00 7.68
C SER A 86 -11.87 12.76 7.08
N ALA A 87 -11.95 11.86 6.11
CA ALA A 87 -13.17 11.51 5.43
C ALA A 87 -13.32 9.99 5.37
N THR A 88 -14.55 9.52 5.51
CA THR A 88 -14.88 8.11 5.26
C THR A 88 -15.19 7.96 3.78
N VAL A 89 -14.54 7.00 3.13
CA VAL A 89 -14.74 6.65 1.72
C VAL A 89 -14.96 5.16 1.60
N HIS A 90 -15.80 4.77 0.64
CA HIS A 90 -16.02 3.36 0.32
C HIS A 90 -15.29 3.00 -0.96
N CYS A 91 -14.73 1.79 -1.00
CA CYS A 91 -14.22 1.24 -2.24
C CYS A 91 -15.37 1.04 -3.24
N PRO A 92 -15.21 1.43 -4.52
CA PRO A 92 -16.26 1.24 -5.52
C PRO A 92 -16.54 -0.24 -5.83
N ASP A 93 -15.55 -1.12 -5.63
CA ASP A 93 -15.65 -2.53 -6.07
C ASP A 93 -16.06 -3.48 -4.94
N CYS A 94 -15.47 -3.34 -3.75
CA CYS A 94 -15.75 -4.24 -2.61
C CYS A 94 -16.52 -3.58 -1.47
N HIS A 95 -16.89 -2.31 -1.62
CA HIS A 95 -17.68 -1.51 -0.66
C HIS A 95 -17.10 -1.35 0.75
N THR A 96 -15.90 -1.88 1.02
CA THR A 96 -15.19 -1.70 2.30
C THR A 96 -14.99 -0.22 2.59
N GLY A 97 -15.36 0.20 3.80
CA GLY A 97 -15.17 1.57 4.29
C GLY A 97 -13.74 1.81 4.75
N TYR A 98 -13.22 3.00 4.45
CA TYR A 98 -11.90 3.47 4.85
C TYR A 98 -11.99 4.88 5.40
N ILE A 99 -11.25 5.15 6.47
CA ILE A 99 -11.04 6.51 6.97
C ILE A 99 -9.70 6.97 6.39
N ILE A 100 -9.77 7.96 5.50
CA ILE A 100 -8.62 8.60 4.90
C ILE A 100 -8.40 9.98 5.54
N SER A 101 -7.15 10.26 5.91
CA SER A 101 -6.68 11.58 6.31
C SER A 101 -5.62 12.09 5.34
N SER A 102 -5.01 13.25 5.63
CA SER A 102 -3.88 13.74 4.85
C SER A 102 -2.78 12.69 4.73
N ASP A 103 -2.50 11.95 5.81
CA ASP A 103 -1.29 11.12 5.91
C ASP A 103 -1.50 9.66 6.30
N ALA A 104 -2.75 9.24 6.55
CA ALA A 104 -3.06 7.85 6.86
C ALA A 104 -4.34 7.38 6.17
N CYS A 105 -4.42 6.08 5.91
CA CYS A 105 -5.62 5.39 5.49
C CYS A 105 -5.75 4.11 6.30
N ARG A 106 -6.91 3.93 6.94
CA ARG A 106 -7.22 2.72 7.70
C ARG A 106 -8.61 2.20 7.35
N PRO A 107 -8.82 0.87 7.30
CA PRO A 107 -10.16 0.32 7.16
C PRO A 107 -11.02 0.74 8.37
N VAL A 108 -12.32 0.93 8.12
CA VAL A 108 -13.33 1.00 9.18
C VAL A 108 -13.58 -0.43 9.63
N ASP A 109 -13.40 -0.70 10.92
CA ASP A 109 -13.69 -2.02 11.45
C ASP A 109 -15.19 -2.33 11.29
N PRO A 110 -15.58 -3.52 10.83
CA PRO A 110 -16.99 -3.90 10.65
C PRO A 110 -17.79 -3.96 11.97
N ALA A 111 -17.16 -3.68 13.12
CA ALA A 111 -17.80 -3.66 14.44
C ALA A 111 -18.40 -2.29 14.83
N SER A 112 -18.14 -1.21 14.10
CA SER A 112 -18.72 0.12 14.40
C SER A 112 -19.92 0.52 13.54
N GLU A 113 -20.25 -0.26 12.50
CA GLU A 113 -21.42 -0.08 11.63
C GLU A 113 -21.96 -1.46 11.20
N ALA A 114 -22.90 -2.01 11.95
CA ALA A 114 -23.80 -3.07 11.50
C ALA A 114 -25.25 -2.63 11.81
N PRO A 115 -26.28 -2.97 11.00
CA PRO A 115 -26.38 -4.08 10.04
C PRO A 115 -26.92 -3.61 8.64
N ALA A 116 -27.19 -4.37 7.58
CA ALA A 116 -27.33 -5.79 7.26
C ALA A 116 -27.19 -5.96 5.72
N GLY A 117 -26.77 -7.14 5.23
CA GLY A 117 -27.28 -7.68 3.95
C GLY A 117 -26.30 -7.92 2.80
N SER A 118 -25.94 -9.21 2.65
CA SER A 118 -25.49 -9.89 1.41
C SER A 118 -24.09 -9.51 0.88
N SER A 119 -23.27 -10.42 0.36
CA SER A 119 -23.22 -11.88 0.37
C SER A 119 -21.76 -12.24 0.12
N ALA A 120 -21.36 -13.42 0.59
CA ALA A 120 -20.10 -14.05 0.24
C ALA A 120 -19.79 -13.99 -1.27
N ALA A 121 -18.53 -13.71 -1.61
CA ALA A 121 -17.92 -14.22 -2.82
C ALA A 121 -16.50 -14.65 -2.46
N ALA A 122 -16.31 -15.96 -2.50
CA ALA A 122 -15.06 -16.65 -2.25
C ALA A 122 -13.97 -16.16 -3.21
N GLY A 123 -12.75 -16.04 -2.67
CA GLY A 123 -11.55 -15.90 -3.49
C GLY A 123 -11.43 -17.11 -4.41
N SER A 124 -11.57 -16.87 -5.72
CA SER A 124 -11.04 -17.77 -6.73
C SER A 124 -9.60 -17.33 -6.99
N GLN A 125 -8.68 -17.95 -6.27
CA GLN A 125 -7.28 -17.91 -6.62
C GLN A 125 -7.13 -18.70 -7.93
N PRO A 126 -6.68 -18.10 -9.05
CA PRO A 126 -6.44 -18.86 -10.26
C PRO A 126 -5.31 -19.87 -10.01
N PRO A 127 -5.38 -21.10 -10.56
CA PRO A 127 -4.34 -22.09 -10.37
C PRO A 127 -3.05 -21.65 -11.07
N ASP A 128 -1.93 -21.72 -10.35
CA ASP A 128 -0.58 -21.48 -10.86
C ASP A 128 -0.27 -22.39 -12.06
N PRO A 129 0.29 -21.88 -13.17
CA PRO A 129 0.80 -22.72 -14.24
C PRO A 129 2.13 -23.38 -13.81
N ALA A 130 2.16 -24.71 -13.91
CA ALA A 130 3.34 -25.57 -13.73
C ALA A 130 4.38 -25.40 -14.84
#